data_AF-A0A9P9LK41-F1
#
_entry.id   AF-A0A9P9LK41-F1
#
_cell.length_a   1.000
_cell.length_b   1.000
_cell.length_c   1.000
_cell.angle_alpha   90.00
_cell.angle_beta   90.00
_cell.angle_gamma   90.00
#
_symmetry.space_group_name_H-M   'P 1'
#
loop_
_entity.id
_entity.type
_entity.pdbx_description
1 polymer ?
#
loop_
_entity_poly.entity_id
_entity_poly.type
_entity_poly.pdbx_seq_one_letter_code
_entity_poly.pdbx_strand_id
1 'polypeptide(L)'
;VISWILKKQDIIELFVKPRRGFTRKLLYYTANSYLRSSVVVFNGPHNISIVINEYESVLIIASGFGIAAYLFSLKKLIYNYKARLGRTRRIRLV
;
A
#
# COMPACT_ATOMS: atom_id res chain seq x y z
N VAL A 1 -8.89 -1.46 -0.19
CA VAL A 1 -8.43 -0.08 0.10
C VAL A 1 -8.55 0.12 1.59
N ILE A 2 -7.45 0.35 2.26
CA ILE A 2 -7.52 0.84 3.63
C ILE A 2 -7.55 2.38 3.48
N SER A 3 -8.12 3.15 4.40
CA SER A 3 -7.91 4.60 4.44
C SER A 3 -7.00 4.90 5.62
N TRP A 4 -5.97 5.71 5.42
CA TRP A 4 -5.00 6.07 6.46
C TRP A 4 -4.98 7.58 6.74
N ILE A 5 -5.78 8.37 6.02
CA ILE A 5 -5.94 9.82 6.20
C ILE A 5 -7.43 10.10 6.39
N LEU A 6 -7.77 11.06 7.25
CA LEU A 6 -9.16 11.50 7.48
C LEU A 6 -9.77 12.20 6.25
N LYS A 7 -8.93 12.82 5.43
CA LYS A 7 -9.28 13.39 4.13
C LYS A 7 -9.59 12.30 3.10
N LYS A 8 -10.57 12.59 2.24
CA LYS A 8 -10.93 11.77 1.07
C LYS A 8 -9.66 11.44 0.25
N GLN A 9 -9.49 10.17 -0.06
CA GLN A 9 -8.46 9.68 -0.98
C GLN A 9 -9.09 9.47 -2.35
N ASP A 10 -8.70 10.26 -3.33
CA ASP A 10 -9.18 10.13 -4.72
C ASP A 10 -8.25 9.25 -5.59
N ILE A 11 -7.11 8.81 -5.02
CA ILE A 11 -6.07 8.06 -5.72
C ILE A 11 -5.82 6.73 -5.00
N ILE A 12 -5.78 5.64 -5.77
CA ILE A 12 -5.32 4.33 -5.30
C ILE A 12 -3.94 4.08 -5.90
N GLU A 13 -2.93 3.97 -5.04
CA GLU A 13 -1.59 3.56 -5.45
C GLU A 13 -1.46 2.04 -5.41
N LEU A 14 -1.08 1.45 -6.55
CA LEU A 14 -0.79 0.02 -6.64
C LEU A 14 0.66 -0.17 -7.06
N PHE A 15 1.43 -0.88 -6.22
CA PHE A 15 2.71 -1.42 -6.63
C PHE A 15 2.47 -2.77 -7.31
N VAL A 16 2.92 -2.92 -8.55
CA VAL A 16 2.83 -4.16 -9.32
C VAL A 16 4.22 -4.58 -9.79
N LYS A 17 4.69 -5.76 -9.38
CA LYS A 17 5.94 -6.32 -9.92
C LYS A 17 5.66 -6.94 -11.29
N PRO A 18 6.31 -6.47 -12.36
CA PRO A 18 6.23 -7.12 -13.66
C PRO A 18 6.77 -8.55 -13.55
N ARG A 19 5.96 -9.53 -13.97
CA ARG A 19 6.39 -10.92 -14.12
C ARG A 19 6.27 -11.33 -15.59
N ARG A 20 5.53 -12.39 -15.88
CA ARG A 20 5.15 -12.84 -17.23
C ARG A 20 3.66 -12.55 -17.46
N GLY A 21 3.22 -12.61 -18.71
CA GLY A 21 1.81 -12.43 -19.06
C GLY A 21 1.29 -11.03 -18.75
N PHE A 22 0.18 -10.95 -18.00
CA PHE A 22 -0.58 -9.71 -17.78
C PHE A 22 0.26 -8.58 -17.19
N THR A 23 1.01 -8.82 -16.10
CA THR A 23 1.78 -7.74 -15.43
C THR A 23 2.95 -7.22 -16.27
N ARG A 24 3.47 -8.02 -17.22
CA ARG A 24 4.47 -7.55 -18.19
C ARG A 24 3.82 -6.68 -19.27
N LYS A 25 2.65 -7.10 -19.78
CA LYS A 25 1.86 -6.30 -20.72
C LYS A 25 1.44 -4.96 -20.09
N LEU A 26 1.04 -4.99 -18.82
CA LEU A 26 0.72 -3.78 -18.06
C LEU A 26 1.89 -2.80 -18.05
N LEU A 27 3.11 -3.26 -17.73
CA LEU A 27 4.31 -2.43 -17.79
C LEU A 27 4.53 -1.82 -19.18
N TYR A 28 4.40 -2.63 -20.23
CA TYR A 28 4.57 -2.19 -21.62
C TYR A 28 3.57 -1.07 -21.98
N TYR A 29 2.30 -1.21 -21.61
CA TYR A 29 1.30 -0.19 -21.89
C TYR A 29 1.53 1.09 -21.07
N THR A 30 1.95 0.98 -19.80
CA THR A 30 2.27 2.16 -18.97
C THR A 30 3.55 2.88 -19.40
N ALA A 31 4.49 2.21 -20.06
CA ALA A 31 5.67 2.87 -20.60
C ALA A 31 5.35 3.70 -21.86
N ASN A 32 4.27 3.34 -22.56
CA ASN A 32 3.84 3.96 -23.81
C ASN A 32 2.57 4.82 -23.64
N SER A 33 2.16 5.10 -22.39
CA SER A 33 0.83 5.62 -22.06
C SER A 33 0.63 7.12 -22.28
N TYR A 34 1.53 7.82 -22.97
CA TYR A 34 1.38 9.24 -23.29
C TYR A 34 0.13 9.56 -24.15
N LEU A 35 -0.59 8.56 -24.66
CA LEU A 35 -1.63 8.75 -25.67
C LEU A 35 -3.06 8.36 -25.26
N ARG A 36 -3.30 7.62 -24.16
CA ARG A 36 -4.67 7.19 -23.78
C ARG A 36 -4.87 6.96 -22.27
N SER A 37 -5.97 7.51 -21.74
CA SER A 37 -6.51 7.14 -20.43
C SER A 37 -7.01 5.69 -20.44
N SER A 38 -6.51 4.87 -19.53
CA SER A 38 -6.93 3.47 -19.39
C SER A 38 -8.07 3.34 -18.38
N VAL A 39 -9.10 2.58 -18.73
CA VAL A 39 -10.17 2.23 -17.79
C VAL A 39 -9.69 1.04 -16.95
N VAL A 40 -9.77 1.17 -15.63
CA VAL A 40 -9.40 0.12 -14.68
C VAL A 40 -10.60 -0.18 -13.78
N VAL A 41 -10.91 -1.45 -13.62
CA VAL A 41 -11.97 -1.93 -12.72
C VAL A 41 -11.33 -2.54 -11.48
N PHE A 42 -11.79 -2.13 -10.31
CA PHE A 42 -11.32 -2.63 -9.02
C PHE A 42 -12.41 -3.44 -8.33
N ASN A 43 -12.00 -4.50 -7.62
CA ASN A 43 -12.84 -5.25 -6.70
C ASN A 43 -12.13 -5.34 -5.33
N GLY A 44 -12.89 -5.36 -4.24
CA GLY A 44 -12.38 -5.44 -2.86
C GLY A 44 -12.76 -4.23 -1.98
N PRO A 45 -12.15 -4.07 -0.78
CA PRO A 45 -11.00 -4.81 -0.24
C PRO A 45 -11.26 -6.31 0.06
N HIS A 46 -10.25 -7.14 -0.18
CA HIS A 46 -10.31 -8.59 0.13
C HIS A 46 -9.52 -9.00 1.38
N ASN A 47 -8.76 -8.08 1.98
CA ASN A 47 -7.93 -8.40 3.15
C ASN A 47 -8.56 -7.90 4.45
N ILE A 48 -8.38 -8.65 5.53
CA ILE A 48 -8.86 -8.31 6.88
C ILE A 48 -7.96 -7.19 7.43
N SER A 49 -8.56 -6.13 7.95
CA SER A 49 -7.81 -5.01 8.52
C SER A 49 -7.05 -5.44 9.78
N ILE A 50 -5.74 -5.55 9.68
CA ILE A 50 -4.88 -5.79 10.84
C ILE A 50 -4.90 -4.53 11.71
N VAL A 51 -5.23 -4.68 13.00
CA VAL A 51 -5.25 -3.59 13.97
C VAL A 51 -3.83 -3.34 14.49
N ILE A 52 -3.01 -2.65 13.69
CA ILE A 52 -1.58 -2.46 14.00
C ILE A 52 -1.34 -1.30 14.99
N ASN A 53 -2.36 -0.48 15.26
CA ASN A 53 -2.25 0.74 16.07
C ASN A 53 -2.28 0.52 17.59
N GLU A 54 -2.63 -0.70 18.02
CA GLU A 54 -2.74 -1.06 19.44
C GLU A 54 -1.40 -1.47 20.08
N TYR A 55 -0.39 -1.72 19.25
CA TYR A 55 0.92 -2.17 19.70
C TYR A 55 1.89 -1.01 19.87
N GLU A 56 2.67 -1.02 20.95
CA GLU A 56 3.74 -0.03 21.19
C GLU A 56 4.91 -0.20 20.20
N SER A 57 5.28 -1.44 19.90
CA SER A 57 6.38 -1.75 18.99
C SER A 57 5.89 -2.66 17.87
N VAL A 58 6.21 -2.29 16.64
CA VAL A 58 5.80 -3.03 15.42
C VAL A 58 7.05 -3.49 14.68
N LEU A 59 7.14 -4.80 14.43
CA LEU A 59 8.15 -5.41 13.57
C LEU A 59 7.50 -5.84 12.26
N ILE A 60 8.03 -5.35 11.14
CA ILE A 60 7.63 -5.74 9.80
C ILE A 60 8.79 -6.52 9.19
N ILE A 61 8.51 -7.72 8.71
CA ILE A 61 9.48 -8.57 8.02
C ILE A 61 9.02 -8.68 6.57
N ALA A 62 9.85 -8.27 5.63
CA ALA A 62 9.51 -8.33 4.22
C ALA A 62 10.70 -8.75 3.37
N SER A 63 10.46 -9.65 2.40
CA SER A 63 11.47 -10.02 1.42
C SER A 63 11.07 -9.54 0.02
N GLY A 64 12.00 -8.85 -0.64
CA GLY A 64 11.83 -8.35 -2.00
C GLY A 64 10.54 -7.56 -2.18
N PHE A 65 9.65 -8.03 -3.06
CA PHE A 65 8.39 -7.35 -3.36
C PHE A 65 7.32 -7.51 -2.27
N GLY A 66 7.53 -8.37 -1.27
CA GLY A 66 6.62 -8.56 -0.15
C GLY A 66 6.33 -7.27 0.64
N ILE A 67 7.24 -6.29 0.58
CA ILE A 67 7.04 -4.97 1.20
C ILE A 67 5.81 -4.23 0.66
N ALA A 68 5.41 -4.48 -0.60
CA ALA A 68 4.26 -3.83 -1.22
C ALA A 68 2.94 -4.15 -0.47
N ALA A 69 2.85 -5.34 0.14
CA ALA A 69 1.69 -5.72 0.95
C ALA A 69 1.56 -4.88 2.23
N TYR A 70 2.69 -4.44 2.79
CA TYR A 70 2.75 -3.65 4.02
C TYR A 70 2.85 -2.15 3.78
N LEU A 71 3.11 -1.70 2.54
CA LEU A 71 3.32 -0.28 2.23
C LEU A 71 2.16 0.60 2.73
N PHE A 72 0.92 0.15 2.52
CA PHE A 72 -0.26 0.83 3.02
C PHE A 72 -0.21 0.95 4.56
N SER A 73 -0.02 -0.18 5.24
CA SER A 73 0.01 -0.25 6.69
C SER A 73 1.14 0.59 7.29
N LEU A 74 2.29 0.63 6.63
CA LEU A 74 3.45 1.40 7.02
C LEU A 74 3.16 2.90 6.89
N LYS A 75 2.55 3.35 5.78
CA LYS A 75 2.07 4.74 5.63
C LYS A 75 1.10 5.12 6.75
N LYS A 76 0.16 4.21 7.09
CA LYS A 76 -0.80 4.42 8.20
C LYS A 76 -0.10 4.53 9.56
N LEU A 77 0.86 3.67 9.84
CA LEU A 77 1.62 3.70 11.10
C LEU A 77 2.44 4.99 11.24
N ILE A 78 3.13 5.41 10.18
CA ILE A 78 3.87 6.68 10.18
C ILE A 78 2.92 7.86 10.38
N TYR A 79 1.78 7.87 9.69
CA TYR A 79 0.79 8.92 9.85
C TYR A 79 0.26 8.99 11.29
N ASN A 80 -0.18 7.87 11.84
CA ASN A 80 -0.69 7.80 13.22
C ASN A 80 0.37 8.19 14.25
N TYR A 81 1.63 7.79 14.04
CA TYR A 81 2.76 8.19 14.87
C TYR A 81 2.94 9.72 14.87
N LYS A 82 2.98 10.34 13.68
CA LYS A 82 3.12 11.81 13.54
C LYS A 82 1.93 12.56 14.12
N ALA A 83 0.72 12.06 13.92
CA ALA A 83 -0.51 12.64 14.43
C ALA A 83 -0.76 12.36 15.92
N ARG A 84 0.08 11.54 16.59
CA ARG A 84 -0.11 11.08 17.98
C ARG A 84 -1.45 10.36 18.21
N LEU A 85 -1.98 9.70 17.17
CA LEU A 85 -3.28 9.00 17.19
C LEU A 85 -3.16 7.49 17.50
N GLY A 86 -2.02 7.04 18.02
CA GLY A 86 -1.73 5.61 18.19
C GLY A 86 -0.81 5.30 19.36
N ARG A 87 -0.79 4.02 19.74
CA ARG A 87 0.07 3.52 20.82
C ARG A 87 1.49 3.23 20.34
N THR A 88 1.68 3.11 19.03
CA THR A 88 2.97 2.78 18.42
C THR A 88 4.02 3.87 18.67
N ARG A 89 5.15 3.45 19.24
CA ARG A 89 6.33 4.27 19.53
C ARG A 89 7.54 3.85 18.70
N ARG A 90 7.61 2.58 18.29
CA ARG A 90 8.76 2.00 17.58
C ARG A 90 8.28 1.19 16.38
N ILE A 91 8.88 1.44 15.22
CA ILE A 91 8.64 0.67 13.99
C ILE A 91 10.00 0.16 13.53
N ARG A 92 10.14 -1.16 13.36
CA ARG A 92 11.31 -1.79 12.76
C ARG A 92 10.89 -2.54 11.50
N LEU A 93 11.62 -2.30 10.42
CA LEU A 93 11.48 -3.01 9.16
C LEU A 93 12.76 -3.82 8.93
N VAL A 94 12.61 -5.12 8.66
CA VAL A 94 13.68 -6.07 8.37
C VAL A 94 13.43 -6.70 7.00
#